data_AF-A0A368H3R4-F1
#
_entry.id   AF-A0A368H3R4-F1
#
_cell.length_a   1.000
_cell.length_b   1.000
_cell.length_c   1.000
_cell.angle_alpha   90.00
_cell.angle_beta   90.00
_cell.angle_gamma   90.00
#
_symmetry.space_group_name_H-M   'P 1'
#
loop_
_entity.id
_entity.type
_entity.pdbx_description
1 polymer ?
#
loop_
_entity_poly.entity_id
_entity_poly.type
_entity_poly.pdbx_seq_one_letter_code
_entity_poly.pdbx_strand_id
1 'polypeptide(L)'
;MECYVRISLRGQQPLTPSSLVNYAAQSSVLPLTISGPSGGSIDMIFNRVRHPAPRSNTSSSTDLSECFFEEERNGILNTLSACTSSTISGIISTGPNYFILDARNTTDFLLLPQTLDSCELTTRSKREAKTNKNTLPAYYSEYNDGKWRYVELALVADYSVVAVKEFFAVKSK
;
A
#
# COMPACT_ATOMS: atom_id res chain seq x y z
N MET A 1 -11.82 6.55 9.35
CA MET A 1 -11.66 5.37 10.24
C MET A 1 -10.29 5.40 10.93
N GLU A 2 -10.13 4.73 12.07
CA GLU A 2 -8.85 4.58 12.79
C GLU A 2 -8.37 3.12 12.73
N CYS A 3 -7.15 2.87 12.23
CA CYS A 3 -6.60 1.52 12.07
C CYS A 3 -5.42 1.29 13.02
N TYR A 4 -5.65 0.65 14.17
CA TYR A 4 -4.58 0.30 15.10
C TYR A 4 -3.67 -0.77 14.50
N VAL A 5 -2.36 -0.49 14.48
CA VAL A 5 -1.37 -1.39 13.88
C VAL A 5 -0.28 -1.76 14.87
N ARG A 6 0.36 -2.90 14.60
CA ARG A 6 1.58 -3.32 15.29
C ARG A 6 2.76 -3.14 14.35
N ILE A 7 3.75 -2.38 14.79
CA ILE A 7 5.02 -2.23 14.08
C ILE A 7 6.04 -3.11 14.77
N SER A 8 6.80 -3.90 14.02
CA SER A 8 7.94 -4.65 14.54
C SER A 8 9.15 -4.45 13.63
N LEU A 9 10.34 -4.72 14.15
CA LEU A 9 11.47 -5.01 13.26
C LEU A 9 11.18 -6.31 12.53
N ARG A 10 11.57 -6.41 11.26
CA ARG A 10 11.23 -7.53 10.38
C ARG A 10 11.44 -8.90 11.05
N GLY A 11 10.34 -9.60 11.34
CA GLY A 11 10.35 -10.93 11.99
C GLY A 11 10.69 -10.94 13.49
N GLN A 12 10.71 -9.79 14.17
CA GLN A 12 11.04 -9.65 15.59
C GLN A 12 9.83 -9.21 16.42
N GLN A 13 10.09 -8.92 17.71
CA GLN A 13 9.09 -8.43 18.66
C GLN A 13 8.47 -7.09 18.21
N PRO A 14 7.20 -6.83 18.58
CA PRO A 14 6.56 -5.54 18.38
C PRO A 14 7.34 -4.43 19.08
N LEU A 15 7.51 -3.31 18.37
CA LEU A 15 8.06 -2.07 18.88
C LEU A 15 6.95 -1.26 19.55
N THR A 16 7.31 -0.52 20.59
CA THR A 16 6.59 0.66 21.06
C THR A 16 7.15 1.92 20.38
N PRO A 17 6.39 3.04 20.36
CA PRO A 17 6.88 4.34 19.91
C PRO A 17 8.26 4.71 20.47
N SER A 18 8.49 4.55 21.78
CA SER A 18 9.78 4.86 22.40
C SER A 18 10.91 3.95 21.91
N SER A 19 10.64 2.64 21.74
CA SER A 19 11.65 1.71 21.21
C SER A 19 11.97 1.97 19.73
N LEU A 20 10.98 2.39 18.94
CA LEU A 20 11.16 2.76 17.53
C LEU A 20 12.09 3.97 17.42
N VAL A 21 11.88 5.01 18.23
CA VAL A 21 12.74 6.21 18.25
C VAL A 21 14.16 5.87 18.69
N ASN A 22 14.33 5.07 19.74
CA ASN A 22 15.65 4.64 20.21
C ASN A 22 16.41 3.85 19.14
N TYR A 23 15.72 2.97 18.43
CA TYR A 23 16.31 2.20 17.35
C TYR A 23 16.60 3.07 16.12
N ALA A 24 15.68 3.98 15.78
CA ALA A 24 15.85 4.96 14.71
C ALA A 24 17.07 5.84 14.96
N ALA A 25 17.33 6.27 16.19
CA ALA A 25 18.50 7.08 16.53
C ALA A 25 19.83 6.37 16.21
N GLN A 26 19.90 5.06 16.42
CA GLN A 26 21.13 4.27 16.28
C GLN A 26 21.30 3.62 14.90
N SER A 27 20.24 3.57 14.09
CA SER A 27 20.27 2.91 12.79
C SER A 27 20.08 3.87 11.62
N SER A 28 20.78 3.59 10.52
CA SER A 28 20.56 4.25 9.23
C SER A 28 19.52 3.55 8.36
N VAL A 29 19.15 2.31 8.72
CA VAL A 29 18.18 1.48 8.00
C VAL A 29 17.16 0.94 9.00
N LEU A 30 15.89 1.10 8.68
CA LEU A 30 14.74 0.71 9.50
C LEU A 30 13.90 -0.31 8.73
N PRO A 31 14.19 -1.62 8.87
CA PRO A 31 13.36 -2.68 8.30
C PRO A 31 12.15 -2.92 9.20
N LEU A 32 11.01 -2.36 8.82
CA LEU A 32 9.78 -2.41 9.59
C LEU A 32 8.77 -3.36 8.93
N THR A 33 8.08 -4.13 9.76
CA THR A 33 6.87 -4.86 9.38
C THR A 33 5.68 -4.21 10.07
N ILE A 34 4.72 -3.74 9.29
CA ILE A 34 3.50 -3.12 9.78
C ILE A 34 2.37 -4.15 9.62
N SER A 35 1.78 -4.54 10.75
CA SER A 35 0.71 -5.55 10.80
C SER A 35 -0.61 -4.89 11.18
N GLY A 36 -1.62 -5.07 10.32
CA GLY A 36 -2.95 -4.49 10.48
C GLY A 36 -3.88 -5.42 11.27
N PRO A 37 -5.04 -4.89 11.70
CA PRO A 37 -6.02 -5.65 12.48
C PRO A 37 -6.64 -6.80 11.67
N SER A 38 -6.67 -6.68 10.34
CA SER A 38 -7.22 -7.68 9.41
C SER A 38 -6.28 -8.88 9.18
N GLY A 39 -5.13 -8.93 9.85
CA GLY A 39 -4.11 -9.99 9.69
C GLY A 39 -3.18 -9.81 8.48
N GLY A 40 -3.41 -8.78 7.67
CA GLY A 40 -2.47 -8.38 6.61
C GLY A 40 -1.23 -7.68 7.19
N SER A 41 -0.08 -7.87 6.55
CA SER A 41 1.15 -7.18 6.92
C SER A 41 1.89 -6.68 5.69
N ILE A 42 2.67 -5.61 5.88
CA ILE A 42 3.55 -5.06 4.85
C ILE A 42 4.95 -4.86 5.41
N ASP A 43 5.93 -5.32 4.65
CA ASP A 43 7.36 -5.12 4.94
C ASP A 43 7.86 -3.88 4.19
N MET A 44 8.50 -2.96 4.91
CA MET A 44 9.08 -1.73 4.41
C MET A 44 10.53 -1.60 4.88
N ILE A 45 11.40 -1.07 4.03
CA ILE A 45 12.80 -0.83 4.38
C ILE A 45 13.08 0.67 4.21
N PHE A 46 12.98 1.38 5.32
CA PHE A 46 13.20 2.82 5.38
C PHE A 46 14.70 3.12 5.50
N ASN A 47 15.21 4.03 4.69
CA ASN A 47 16.59 4.50 4.74
C ASN A 47 16.64 5.93 5.27
N ARG A 48 17.58 6.22 6.16
CA ARG A 48 17.73 7.55 6.72
C ARG A 48 18.05 8.55 5.63
N VAL A 49 17.32 9.66 5.60
CA VAL A 49 17.52 10.74 4.61
C VAL A 49 18.88 11.38 4.86
N ARG A 50 19.81 11.20 3.93
CA ARG A 50 21.08 11.92 3.93
C ARG A 50 20.90 13.19 3.11
N HIS A 51 21.04 14.35 3.75
CA HIS A 51 21.10 15.58 2.97
C HIS A 51 22.41 15.61 2.18
N PRO A 52 22.39 16.06 0.92
CA PRO A 52 23.63 16.39 0.22
C PRO A 52 24.38 17.46 1.03
N ALA A 53 25.71 17.31 1.12
CA ALA A 53 26.57 18.17 1.91
C ALA A 53 26.25 19.67 1.67
N PRO A 54 26.24 20.52 2.71
CA PRO A 54 25.90 21.92 2.56
C PRO A 54 26.90 22.57 1.61
N ARG A 55 26.40 23.22 0.55
CA ARG A 55 27.19 24.20 -0.17
C ARG A 55 27.53 25.31 0.82
N SER A 56 28.83 25.51 1.06
CA SER A 56 29.40 26.53 1.93
C SER A 56 28.61 27.84 1.86
N ASN A 57 28.23 28.37 3.03
CA ASN A 57 27.77 29.75 3.30
C ASN A 57 26.31 29.97 3.71
N THR A 58 25.61 28.94 4.20
CA THR A 58 24.44 29.17 5.06
C THR A 58 24.65 28.46 6.40
N SER A 59 24.62 29.23 7.49
CA SER A 59 24.41 28.72 8.84
C SER A 59 22.96 28.20 8.94
N SER A 60 22.68 27.09 8.27
CA SER A 60 21.35 26.48 8.20
C SER A 60 21.38 25.15 8.94
N SER A 61 20.72 25.15 10.10
CA SER A 61 20.37 24.03 10.98
C SER A 61 21.09 22.70 10.71
N THR A 62 22.18 22.46 11.44
CA THR A 62 22.59 21.10 11.78
C THR A 62 21.40 20.37 12.44
N ASP A 63 21.23 19.10 12.09
CA ASP A 63 20.46 18.06 12.82
C ASP A 63 18.97 17.82 12.52
N LEU A 64 18.38 18.31 11.44
CA LEU A 64 17.05 17.81 11.06
C LEU A 64 17.09 16.39 10.47
N SER A 65 18.18 15.99 9.79
CA SER A 65 18.26 14.71 9.05
C SER A 65 18.38 13.45 9.91
N GLU A 66 18.50 13.56 11.23
CA GLU A 66 18.82 12.40 12.06
C GLU A 66 17.65 11.44 12.27
N CYS A 67 16.42 11.89 12.06
CA CYS A 67 15.23 11.11 12.40
C CYS A 67 14.21 10.95 11.27
N PHE A 68 14.54 11.42 10.06
CA PHE A 68 13.71 11.24 8.86
C PHE A 68 14.23 10.07 8.02
N PHE A 69 13.30 9.26 7.54
CA PHE A 69 13.57 8.10 6.72
C PHE A 69 12.61 8.01 5.55
N GLU A 70 13.10 7.44 4.46
CA GLU A 70 12.38 7.31 3.20
C GLU A 70 12.56 5.90 2.64
N GLU A 71 11.50 5.37 2.04
CA GLU A 71 11.55 4.16 1.21
C GLU A 71 10.92 4.49 -0.14
N GLU A 72 11.61 4.21 -1.22
CA GLU A 72 11.03 4.25 -2.56
C GLU A 72 10.86 2.84 -3.10
N ARG A 73 9.62 2.48 -3.44
CA ARG A 73 9.29 1.19 -4.07
C ARG A 73 8.36 1.42 -5.25
N ASN A 74 8.76 0.99 -6.45
CA ASN A 74 7.99 1.12 -7.69
C ASN A 74 7.57 2.59 -8.00
N GLY A 75 8.44 3.56 -7.70
CA GLY A 75 8.17 4.99 -7.90
C GLY A 75 7.21 5.60 -6.87
N ILE A 76 6.87 4.85 -5.81
CA ILE A 76 6.06 5.33 -4.69
C ILE A 76 6.99 5.60 -3.52
N LEU A 77 6.92 6.82 -2.99
CA LEU A 77 7.69 7.27 -1.84
C LEU A 77 6.89 7.11 -0.54
N ASN A 78 7.42 6.32 0.38
CA ASN A 78 6.99 6.24 1.76
C ASN A 78 7.94 7.05 2.63
N THR A 79 7.41 7.73 3.64
CA THR A 79 8.20 8.56 4.55
C THR A 79 7.91 8.21 6.00
N LEU A 80 8.90 8.34 6.85
CA LEU A 80 8.81 8.11 8.29
C LEU A 80 9.66 9.14 9.04
N SER A 81 9.04 9.83 9.98
CA SER A 81 9.67 10.66 10.99
C SER A 81 9.58 9.95 12.34
N ALA A 82 10.72 9.64 12.93
CA ALA A 82 10.83 8.94 14.22
C ALA A 82 11.69 9.74 15.20
N CYS A 83 11.45 11.06 15.30
CA CYS A 83 12.26 11.97 16.10
C CYS A 83 11.96 11.88 17.60
N THR A 84 10.69 11.81 17.98
CA THR A 84 10.25 11.66 19.37
C THR A 84 9.08 10.70 19.45
N SER A 85 8.86 10.07 20.60
CA SER A 85 7.82 9.03 20.77
C SER A 85 6.39 9.57 20.60
N SER A 86 6.20 10.88 20.73
CA SER A 86 4.90 11.55 20.60
C SER A 86 4.69 12.24 19.24
N THR A 87 5.72 12.32 18.40
CA THR A 87 5.66 13.00 17.09
C THR A 87 6.02 12.05 15.95
N ILE A 88 5.89 10.74 16.18
CA ILE A 88 6.12 9.75 15.13
C ILE A 88 5.03 9.94 14.09
N SER A 89 5.45 10.17 12.86
CA SER A 89 4.53 10.37 11.75
C SER A 89 5.13 9.83 10.47
N GLY A 90 4.28 9.50 9.50
CA GLY A 90 4.77 9.01 8.22
C GLY A 90 3.67 8.90 7.20
N ILE A 91 4.07 8.78 5.94
CA ILE A 91 3.16 8.50 4.83
C ILE A 91 3.49 7.12 4.31
N ILE A 92 2.49 6.24 4.32
CA ILE A 92 2.60 4.85 3.89
C ILE A 92 1.63 4.62 2.74
N SER A 93 2.14 4.17 1.61
CA SER A 93 1.33 3.72 0.49
C SER A 93 1.32 2.20 0.41
N THR A 94 0.12 1.64 0.19
CA THR A 94 -0.06 0.21 -0.05
C THR A 94 -0.50 -0.09 -1.48
N GLY A 95 -0.43 0.90 -2.37
CA GLY A 95 -0.95 0.83 -3.74
C GLY A 95 -2.25 1.63 -3.88
N PRO A 96 -3.43 1.05 -3.57
CA PRO A 96 -4.71 1.74 -3.75
C PRO A 96 -5.02 2.74 -2.64
N ASN A 97 -4.30 2.68 -1.50
CA ASN A 97 -4.54 3.55 -0.35
C ASN A 97 -3.25 4.20 0.15
N TYR A 98 -3.42 5.39 0.71
CA TYR A 98 -2.40 6.11 1.47
C TYR A 98 -2.85 6.20 2.92
N PHE A 99 -1.90 6.00 3.82
CA PHE A 99 -2.11 6.07 5.25
C PHE A 99 -1.17 7.08 5.86
N ILE A 100 -1.70 7.90 6.76
CA ILE A 100 -0.89 8.67 7.68
C ILE A 100 -0.62 7.78 8.89
N LEU A 101 0.65 7.53 9.17
CA LEU A 101 1.08 6.92 10.42
C LEU A 101 1.09 7.98 11.51
N ASP A 102 0.59 7.62 12.67
CA ASP A 102 0.62 8.42 13.89
C ASP A 102 0.92 7.51 15.11
N ALA A 103 1.46 8.09 16.18
CA ALA A 103 1.65 7.42 17.46
C ALA A 103 0.70 8.00 18.49
N ARG A 104 -0.36 7.24 18.81
CA ARG A 104 -1.36 7.66 19.80
C ARG A 104 -0.91 7.18 21.18
N ASN A 105 -0.44 8.12 21.98
CA ASN A 105 0.23 7.83 23.25
C ASN A 105 1.53 7.03 23.03
N THR A 106 2.39 6.94 24.05
CA THR A 106 3.73 6.31 23.92
C THR A 106 3.72 4.80 23.70
N THR A 107 2.54 4.21 23.45
CA THR A 107 2.29 2.76 23.38
C THR A 107 1.86 2.28 22.01
N ASP A 108 1.02 3.03 21.30
CA ASP A 108 0.26 2.50 20.16
C ASP A 108 0.54 3.25 18.85
N PHE A 109 0.46 2.51 17.75
CA PHE A 109 0.55 3.05 16.40
C PHE A 109 -0.80 3.01 15.71
N LEU A 110 -1.07 4.06 14.96
CA LEU A 110 -2.33 4.27 14.27
C LEU A 110 -2.05 4.58 12.79
N LEU A 111 -2.79 3.94 11.91
CA LEU A 111 -2.89 4.34 10.51
C LEU A 111 -4.23 5.01 10.24
N LEU A 112 -4.16 6.18 9.62
CA LEU A 112 -5.31 6.97 9.19
C LEU A 112 -5.43 6.88 7.66
N PRO A 113 -6.36 6.07 7.12
CA PRO A 113 -6.58 5.98 5.68
C PRO A 113 -7.00 7.33 5.09
N GLN A 114 -6.49 7.65 3.90
CA GLN A 114 -6.74 8.93 3.22
C GLN A 114 -7.61 8.80 1.97
N THR A 115 -7.52 7.70 1.20
CA THR A 115 -8.28 7.56 -0.06
C THR A 115 -9.42 6.55 0.05
N LEU A 116 -9.19 5.42 0.73
CA LEU A 116 -10.20 4.38 0.94
C LEU A 116 -10.42 4.18 2.44
N ASP A 117 -11.68 4.21 2.91
CA ASP A 117 -12.01 3.98 4.32
C ASP A 117 -11.91 2.47 4.67
N SER A 118 -10.67 1.95 4.66
CA SER A 118 -10.34 0.55 4.89
C SER A 118 -8.97 0.42 5.57
N CYS A 119 -8.88 -0.51 6.53
CA CYS A 119 -7.65 -0.87 7.23
C CYS A 119 -6.87 -2.02 6.56
N GLU A 120 -7.19 -2.36 5.31
CA GLU A 120 -6.52 -3.43 4.58
C GLU A 120 -5.15 -2.98 4.07
N LEU A 121 -4.08 -3.55 4.63
CA LEU A 121 -2.69 -3.20 4.29
C LEU A 121 -2.17 -3.86 3.01
N THR A 122 -2.81 -4.93 2.58
CA THR A 122 -2.42 -5.70 1.39
C THR A 122 -3.63 -5.90 0.51
N THR A 123 -3.55 -5.56 -0.76
CA THR A 123 -4.49 -6.11 -1.73
C THR A 123 -4.29 -7.63 -1.76
N ARG A 124 -5.34 -8.40 -1.48
CA ARG A 124 -5.34 -9.85 -1.70
C ARG A 124 -4.81 -10.14 -3.09
N SER A 125 -3.58 -10.65 -3.18
CA SER A 125 -3.11 -11.29 -4.40
C SER A 125 -4.09 -12.44 -4.64
N LYS A 126 -4.93 -12.29 -5.67
CA LYS A 126 -5.75 -13.39 -6.16
C LYS A 126 -4.73 -14.46 -6.51
N ARG A 127 -4.65 -15.53 -5.70
CA ARG A 127 -3.73 -16.64 -5.95
C ARG A 127 -3.80 -16.94 -7.44
N GLU A 128 -2.71 -16.72 -8.16
CA GLU A 128 -2.58 -17.31 -9.49
C GLU A 128 -2.66 -18.80 -9.22
N ALA A 129 -3.86 -19.35 -9.44
CA ALA A 129 -4.06 -20.77 -9.44
C ALA A 129 -3.07 -21.27 -10.48
N LYS A 130 -2.09 -22.03 -10.00
CA LYS A 130 -1.04 -22.64 -10.78
C LYS A 130 -1.70 -23.64 -11.73
N THR A 131 -2.26 -23.15 -12.82
CA THR A 131 -2.68 -23.93 -13.97
C THR A 131 -2.84 -22.95 -15.12
N ASN A 132 -2.01 -23.09 -16.15
CA ASN A 132 -2.37 -22.73 -17.53
C ASN A 132 -3.56 -23.61 -17.95
N LYS A 133 -4.71 -23.42 -17.34
CA LYS A 133 -5.99 -23.86 -17.86
C LYS A 133 -6.66 -22.59 -18.31
N ASN A 134 -6.56 -22.37 -19.61
CA ASN A 134 -7.36 -21.42 -20.35
C ASN A 134 -8.79 -21.48 -19.79
N THR A 135 -9.21 -20.45 -19.04
CA THR A 135 -10.54 -20.33 -18.46
C THR A 135 -11.58 -19.91 -19.50
N LEU A 136 -11.17 -19.81 -20.76
CA LEU A 136 -12.10 -19.70 -21.87
C LEU A 136 -12.85 -21.04 -22.01
N PRO A 137 -14.18 -21.04 -21.94
CA PRO A 137 -14.98 -22.19 -22.32
C PRO A 137 -14.57 -22.70 -23.71
N ALA A 138 -14.53 -24.02 -23.89
CA ALA A 138 -14.07 -24.65 -25.13
C ALA A 138 -14.77 -24.15 -26.41
N TYR A 139 -15.97 -23.59 -26.31
CA TYR A 139 -16.68 -23.03 -27.45
C TYR A 139 -15.98 -21.81 -28.06
N TYR A 140 -15.10 -21.08 -27.34
CA TYR A 140 -14.41 -19.92 -27.90
C TYR A 140 -13.48 -20.26 -29.08
N SER A 141 -12.92 -21.47 -29.12
CA SER A 141 -12.12 -21.91 -30.28
C SER A 141 -12.94 -22.17 -31.53
N GLU A 142 -14.26 -22.33 -31.40
CA GLU A 142 -15.17 -22.59 -32.53
C GLU A 142 -15.60 -21.31 -33.27
N TYR A 143 -15.36 -20.12 -32.69
CA TYR A 143 -15.82 -18.84 -33.25
C TYR A 143 -14.69 -17.90 -33.72
N ASN A 144 -13.45 -18.40 -33.77
CA ASN A 144 -12.27 -17.65 -34.20
C ASN A 144 -12.19 -17.34 -35.72
N ASP A 145 -13.23 -17.65 -36.50
CA ASP A 145 -13.31 -17.36 -37.94
C ASP A 145 -13.57 -15.88 -38.28
N GLY A 146 -13.25 -14.96 -37.36
CA GLY A 146 -13.07 -13.53 -37.66
C GLY A 146 -14.32 -12.75 -38.09
N LYS A 147 -15.51 -13.36 -38.09
CA LYS A 147 -16.72 -12.74 -38.68
C LYS A 147 -17.80 -12.33 -37.69
N TRP A 148 -17.71 -12.73 -36.42
CA TRP A 148 -18.68 -12.36 -35.39
C TRP A 148 -17.97 -11.80 -34.17
N ARG A 149 -18.21 -10.52 -33.87
CA ARG A 149 -17.71 -9.86 -32.65
C ARG A 149 -18.87 -9.80 -31.66
N TYR A 150 -18.69 -10.42 -30.50
CA TYR A 150 -19.60 -10.23 -29.37
C TYR A 150 -19.35 -8.84 -28.78
N VAL A 151 -20.42 -8.08 -28.57
CA VAL A 151 -20.38 -6.87 -27.76
C VAL A 151 -21.21 -7.17 -26.52
N GLU A 152 -20.55 -7.29 -25.37
CA GLU A 152 -21.24 -7.31 -24.08
C GLU A 152 -21.56 -5.85 -23.71
N LEU A 153 -22.85 -5.52 -23.66
CA LEU A 153 -23.33 -4.26 -23.11
C LEU A 153 -23.71 -4.48 -21.65
N ALA A 154 -23.04 -3.78 -20.73
CA ALA A 154 -23.45 -3.69 -19.34
C ALA A 154 -24.21 -2.38 -19.12
N LEU A 155 -25.51 -2.46 -18.82
CA LEU A 155 -26.28 -1.32 -18.35
C LEU A 155 -26.09 -1.21 -16.84
N VAL A 156 -25.46 -0.12 -16.40
CA VAL A 156 -25.31 0.21 -14.98
C VAL A 156 -26.43 1.17 -14.60
N ALA A 157 -27.37 0.69 -13.79
CA ALA A 157 -28.31 1.54 -13.08
C ALA A 157 -28.35 1.09 -11.61
N ASP A 158 -28.05 2.04 -10.71
CA ASP A 158 -28.15 1.99 -9.25
C ASP A 158 -28.03 0.61 -8.60
N TYR A 159 -26.78 0.21 -8.36
CA TYR A 159 -26.34 -0.81 -7.41
C TYR A 159 -26.88 -2.23 -7.56
N SER A 160 -27.38 -2.63 -8.74
CA SER A 160 -27.60 -4.04 -9.04
C SER A 160 -27.21 -4.38 -10.48
N VAL A 161 -26.31 -5.35 -10.64
CA VAL A 161 -25.96 -5.90 -11.97
C VAL A 161 -26.93 -7.03 -12.27
N VAL A 162 -27.88 -6.78 -13.17
CA VAL A 162 -28.73 -7.82 -13.75
C VAL A 162 -28.22 -8.10 -15.16
N ALA A 163 -27.59 -9.26 -15.34
CA ALA A 163 -27.19 -9.73 -16.67
C ALA A 163 -28.41 -10.30 -17.41
N VAL A 164 -29.02 -9.50 -18.27
CA VAL A 164 -30.06 -9.96 -19.19
C VAL A 164 -29.37 -10.46 -20.46
N LYS A 165 -29.50 -11.75 -20.76
CA LYS A 165 -29.08 -12.33 -22.05
C LYS A 165 -30.20 -12.16 -23.04
N GLU A 166 -30.10 -11.16 -23.90
CA GLU A 166 -31.02 -10.99 -25.03
C GLU A 166 -30.27 -11.15 -26.35
N PHE A 167 -30.81 -12.00 -27.23
CA PHE A 167 -30.25 -12.28 -28.55
C PHE A 167 -30.67 -11.19 -29.53
N PHE A 168 -29.72 -10.38 -30.00
CA PHE A 168 -29.95 -9.50 -31.16
C PHE A 168 -29.11 -9.95 -32.35
N ALA A 169 -29.80 -10.42 -33.39
CA ALA A 169 -29.22 -10.63 -34.70
C ALA A 169 -29.19 -9.31 -35.46
N VAL A 170 -28.04 -8.64 -35.51
CA VAL A 170 -27.85 -7.49 -36.40
C VAL A 170 -27.30 -8.00 -37.73
N LYS A 171 -28.15 -7.99 -38.76
CA LYS A 171 -27.75 -8.29 -40.14
C LYS A 171 -27.14 -7.02 -40.74
N SER A 172 -25.80 -6.97 -40.82
CA SER A 172 -25.13 -5.94 -41.63
C SER A 172 -25.21 -6.33 -43.11
N LYS A 173 -25.43 -5.31 -43.96
CA LYS A 173 -25.82 -5.38 -45.39
C LYS A 173 -25.05 -6.40 -46.22
#